data_AF-A0A970KB29-F1
#
_entry.id   AF-A0A970KB29-F1
#
_cell.length_a   1.000
_cell.length_b   1.000
_cell.length_c   1.000
_cell.angle_alpha   90.00
_cell.angle_beta   90.00
_cell.angle_gamma   90.00
#
_symmetry.space_group_name_H-M   'P 1'
#
loop_
_entity.id
_entity.type
_entity.pdbx_description
1 polymer ?
#
loop_
_entity_poly.entity_id
_entity_poly.type
_entity_poly.pdbx_seq_one_letter_code
_entity_poly.pdbx_strand_id
1 'polypeptide(L)'
;DIEDAIRFNILTRDELPAEQVTYLGNTNSQIIETLIKSVIVNSYEQDFIAFDKETSEHLLALKKFNYKRIYTDENVKKSNSIIYRTMPILFDIYLNDIQENNRESKIFKHFLDHKFPEYLENFSPAEKVRDFIATMTDRYYNEEIKAYLLPWRG
;
A
#
# COMPACT_ATOMS: atom_id res chain seq x y z
N ASP A 1 -7.56 1.49 -7.88
CA ASP A 1 -6.98 2.65 -8.62
C ASP A 1 -8.00 3.44 -9.42
N ILE A 2 -8.38 3.02 -10.64
CA ILE A 2 -9.28 3.83 -11.49
C ILE A 2 -10.63 4.10 -10.80
N GLU A 3 -11.26 3.05 -10.27
CA GLU A 3 -12.55 3.18 -9.58
C GLU A 3 -12.46 4.07 -8.34
N ASP A 4 -11.38 3.96 -7.56
CA ASP A 4 -11.16 4.80 -6.39
C ASP A 4 -10.93 6.26 -6.81
N ALA A 5 -10.11 6.49 -7.83
CA ALA A 5 -9.86 7.83 -8.34
C ALA A 5 -11.13 8.50 -8.85
N ILE A 6 -12.04 7.76 -9.50
CA ILE A 6 -13.36 8.26 -9.89
C ILE A 6 -14.21 8.55 -8.64
N ARG A 7 -14.25 7.62 -7.67
CA ARG A 7 -15.00 7.79 -6.42
C ARG A 7 -14.56 9.02 -5.62
N PHE A 8 -13.27 9.37 -5.67
CA PHE A 8 -12.70 10.54 -5.02
C PHE A 8 -12.63 11.78 -5.91
N ASN A 9 -13.26 11.77 -7.09
CA ASN A 9 -13.28 12.88 -8.07
C ASN A 9 -11.87 13.35 -8.50
N ILE A 10 -10.88 12.45 -8.50
CA ILE A 10 -9.52 12.70 -8.99
C ILE A 10 -9.49 12.66 -10.53
N LEU A 11 -10.31 11.80 -11.13
CA LEU A 11 -10.52 11.74 -12.58
C LEU A 11 -11.97 11.34 -12.89
N THR A 12 -12.42 11.66 -14.09
CA THR A 12 -13.71 11.20 -14.63
C THR A 12 -13.52 10.04 -15.61
N ARG A 13 -14.56 9.22 -15.80
CA ARG A 13 -14.48 8.04 -16.70
C ARG A 13 -14.12 8.43 -18.13
N ASP A 14 -14.61 9.57 -18.61
CA ASP A 14 -14.38 10.06 -19.97
C ASP A 14 -12.95 10.59 -20.19
N GLU A 15 -12.18 10.80 -19.12
CA GLU A 15 -10.75 11.13 -19.22
C GLU A 15 -9.86 9.91 -19.47
N LEU A 16 -10.41 8.69 -19.41
CA LEU A 16 -9.65 7.49 -19.72
C LEU A 16 -9.21 7.48 -21.19
N PRO A 17 -7.98 7.00 -21.49
CA PRO A 17 -7.50 6.92 -22.86
C PRO A 17 -8.42 6.06 -23.75
N ALA A 18 -8.96 6.65 -24.81
CA ALA A 18 -9.96 6.01 -25.66
C ALA A 18 -9.50 4.67 -26.23
N GLU A 19 -8.25 4.58 -26.68
CA GLU A 19 -7.65 3.35 -27.21
C GLU A 19 -7.65 2.22 -26.19
N GLN A 20 -7.22 2.48 -24.95
CA GLN A 20 -7.19 1.49 -23.89
C GLN A 20 -8.61 1.15 -23.41
N VAL A 21 -9.56 2.09 -23.43
CA VAL A 21 -10.97 1.83 -23.15
C VAL A 21 -11.59 0.91 -24.21
N THR A 22 -11.27 1.12 -25.49
CA THR A 22 -11.75 0.27 -26.58
C THR A 22 -11.18 -1.15 -26.49
N TYR A 23 -9.89 -1.29 -26.16
CA TYR A 23 -9.24 -2.60 -26.10
C TYR A 23 -9.54 -3.35 -24.80
N LEU A 24 -9.28 -2.74 -23.65
CA LEU A 24 -9.38 -3.40 -22.34
C LEU A 24 -10.82 -3.40 -21.82
N GLY A 25 -11.57 -2.33 -22.06
CA GLY A 25 -12.90 -2.12 -21.52
C GLY A 25 -13.05 -0.79 -20.78
N ASN A 26 -14.29 -0.35 -20.58
CA ASN A 26 -14.60 0.93 -19.94
C ASN A 26 -14.87 0.78 -18.43
N THR A 27 -15.35 -0.39 -17.99
CA THR A 27 -15.58 -0.67 -16.57
C THR A 27 -14.47 -1.52 -15.99
N ASN A 28 -14.26 -1.45 -14.67
CA ASN A 28 -13.28 -2.31 -14.00
C ASN A 28 -13.53 -3.80 -14.28
N SER A 29 -14.79 -4.24 -14.30
CA SER A 29 -15.15 -5.62 -14.62
C SER A 29 -14.73 -6.02 -16.04
N GLN A 30 -14.96 -5.16 -17.03
CA GLN A 30 -14.55 -5.43 -18.42
C GLN A 30 -13.03 -5.50 -18.56
N ILE A 31 -12.32 -4.55 -17.96
CA ILE A 31 -10.85 -4.53 -17.95
C ILE A 31 -10.31 -5.84 -17.35
N ILE A 32 -10.81 -6.23 -16.19
CA ILE A 32 -10.40 -7.47 -15.51
C ILE A 32 -10.72 -8.71 -16.36
N GLU A 33 -11.89 -8.76 -16.98
CA GLU A 33 -12.28 -9.87 -17.86
C GLU A 33 -11.31 -10.03 -19.05
N THR A 34 -10.96 -8.94 -19.73
CA THR A 34 -10.00 -8.94 -20.84
C THR A 34 -8.63 -9.42 -20.39
N LEU A 35 -8.13 -8.90 -19.27
CA LEU A 35 -6.84 -9.28 -18.70
C LEU A 35 -6.80 -10.76 -18.31
N ILE A 36 -7.84 -11.28 -17.65
CA ILE A 36 -7.92 -12.69 -17.24
C ILE A 36 -7.94 -13.60 -18.47
N LYS A 37 -8.72 -13.27 -19.51
CA LYS A 37 -8.76 -14.06 -20.75
C LYS A 37 -7.37 -14.15 -21.38
N SER A 38 -6.66 -13.03 -21.46
CA SER A 38 -5.28 -13.00 -21.96
C SER A 38 -4.35 -13.89 -21.12
N VAL A 39 -4.42 -13.80 -19.78
CA VAL A 39 -3.61 -14.65 -18.88
C VAL A 39 -3.88 -16.12 -19.13
N ILE A 40 -5.15 -16.54 -19.16
CA ILE A 40 -5.52 -17.94 -19.33
C ILE A 40 -4.95 -18.47 -20.65
N VAL A 41 -5.16 -17.74 -21.75
CA VAL A 41 -4.71 -18.17 -23.08
C VAL A 41 -3.19 -18.28 -23.17
N ASN A 42 -2.45 -17.35 -22.57
CA ASN A 42 -1.00 -17.28 -22.73
C ASN A 42 -0.20 -18.03 -21.63
N SER A 43 -0.88 -18.49 -20.59
CA SER A 43 -0.25 -19.20 -19.46
C SER A 43 -0.68 -20.67 -19.37
N TYR A 44 -1.65 -21.10 -20.18
CA TYR A 44 -2.12 -22.49 -20.15
C TYR A 44 -1.01 -23.45 -20.61
N GLU A 45 -0.76 -24.49 -19.81
CA GLU A 45 0.31 -25.48 -20.02
C GLU A 45 1.73 -24.89 -20.14
N GLN A 46 1.93 -23.67 -19.65
CA GLN A 46 3.24 -23.03 -19.57
C GLN A 46 3.77 -23.05 -18.13
N ASP A 47 5.08 -22.91 -17.97
CA ASP A 47 5.76 -22.74 -16.68
C ASP A 47 5.81 -21.26 -16.23
N PHE A 48 5.13 -20.36 -16.94
CA PHE A 48 5.05 -18.94 -16.65
C PHE A 48 3.63 -18.39 -16.74
N ILE A 49 3.42 -17.22 -16.12
CA ILE A 49 2.19 -16.44 -16.22
C ILE A 49 2.46 -15.19 -17.04
N ALA A 50 1.75 -15.02 -18.15
CA ALA A 50 1.93 -13.91 -19.06
C ALA A 50 0.59 -13.45 -19.65
N PHE A 51 0.53 -12.17 -20.00
CA PHE A 51 -0.42 -11.67 -21.00
C PHE A 51 0.19 -11.86 -22.40
N ASP A 52 -0.63 -11.78 -23.43
CA ASP A 52 -0.11 -11.54 -24.78
C ASP A 52 0.53 -10.13 -24.87
N LYS A 53 1.25 -9.92 -25.97
CA LYS A 53 1.99 -8.68 -26.22
C LYS A 53 1.07 -7.46 -26.29
N GLU A 54 -0.05 -7.55 -26.98
CA GLU A 54 -0.95 -6.44 -27.23
C GLU A 54 -1.67 -6.03 -25.93
N THR A 55 -2.19 -7.00 -25.19
CA THR A 55 -2.76 -6.79 -23.85
C THR A 55 -1.73 -6.16 -22.90
N SER A 56 -0.47 -6.62 -22.95
CA SER A 56 0.62 -6.03 -22.15
C SER A 56 0.87 -4.56 -22.49
N GLU A 57 0.84 -4.21 -23.78
CA GLU A 57 1.06 -2.84 -24.26
C GLU A 57 -0.07 -1.90 -23.83
N HIS A 58 -1.33 -2.31 -23.99
CA HIS A 58 -2.48 -1.52 -23.54
C HIS A 58 -2.52 -1.37 -22.01
N LEU A 59 -2.25 -2.45 -21.27
CA LEU A 59 -2.19 -2.39 -19.81
C LEU A 59 -1.07 -1.46 -19.33
N LEU A 60 0.10 -1.51 -19.97
CA LEU A 60 1.21 -0.61 -19.65
C LEU A 60 0.86 0.86 -19.93
N ALA A 61 0.20 1.14 -21.05
CA ALA A 61 -0.28 2.48 -21.37
C ALA A 61 -1.29 3.00 -20.34
N LEU A 62 -2.28 2.16 -19.96
CA LEU A 62 -3.26 2.50 -18.93
C LEU A 62 -2.60 2.73 -17.56
N LYS A 63 -1.63 1.89 -17.19
CA LYS A 63 -0.84 2.06 -15.95
C LYS A 63 -0.07 3.39 -15.93
N LYS A 64 0.55 3.78 -17.06
CA LYS A 64 1.25 5.07 -17.18
C LYS A 64 0.29 6.25 -17.02
N PHE A 65 -0.90 6.16 -17.63
CA PHE A 65 -1.95 7.15 -17.46
C PHE A 65 -2.37 7.29 -15.99
N ASN A 66 -2.68 6.16 -15.33
CA ASN A 66 -3.04 6.13 -13.91
C ASN A 66 -1.96 6.80 -13.05
N TYR A 67 -0.69 6.46 -13.28
CA TYR A 67 0.42 7.06 -12.53
C TYR A 67 0.45 8.59 -12.66
N LYS A 68 0.34 9.10 -13.89
CA LYS A 68 0.39 10.53 -14.20
C LYS A 68 -0.83 11.30 -13.70
N ARG A 69 -2.01 10.67 -13.58
CA ARG A 69 -3.25 11.36 -13.19
C ARG A 69 -3.60 11.20 -11.72
N ILE A 70 -3.34 10.03 -11.14
CA ILE A 70 -3.79 9.70 -9.78
C ILE A 70 -2.70 9.98 -8.75
N TYR A 71 -1.44 9.65 -9.06
CA TYR A 71 -0.37 9.62 -8.05
C TYR A 71 0.49 10.89 -8.01
N THR A 72 0.38 11.78 -8.99
CA THR A 72 1.08 13.08 -8.98
C THR A 72 0.28 14.20 -8.32
N ASP A 73 -0.95 13.92 -7.89
CA ASP A 73 -1.84 14.88 -7.23
C ASP A 73 -1.21 15.48 -5.96
N GLU A 74 -1.48 16.76 -5.69
CA GLU A 74 -0.90 17.46 -4.54
C GLU A 74 -1.30 16.85 -3.20
N ASN A 75 -2.48 16.23 -3.10
CA ASN A 75 -2.92 15.57 -1.88
C ASN A 75 -2.07 14.35 -1.56
N VAL A 76 -1.67 13.57 -2.58
CA VAL A 76 -0.75 12.43 -2.43
C VAL A 76 0.61 12.93 -1.94
N LYS A 77 1.11 14.05 -2.48
CA LYS A 77 2.39 14.66 -2.04
C LYS A 77 2.35 15.11 -0.58
N LYS A 78 1.24 15.74 -0.15
CA LYS A 78 1.07 16.17 1.26
C LYS A 78 1.06 14.96 2.20
N SER A 79 0.31 13.91 1.89
CA SER A 79 0.30 12.68 2.69
C SER A 79 1.68 12.04 2.78
N ASN A 80 2.43 11.97 1.66
CA ASN A 80 3.80 11.46 1.65
C ASN A 80 4.71 12.26 2.60
N SER A 81 4.61 13.59 2.60
CA SER A 81 5.43 14.44 3.48
C SER A 81 5.19 14.18 4.98
N ILE A 82 3.95 13.88 5.36
CA ILE A 82 3.59 13.52 6.73
C ILE A 82 4.24 12.17 7.06
N ILE A 83 4.01 11.15 6.23
CA ILE A 83 4.56 9.80 6.44
C ILE A 83 6.09 9.83 6.55
N TYR A 84 6.79 10.53 5.66
CA TYR A 84 8.24 10.65 5.71
C TYR A 84 8.75 11.29 7.01
N ARG A 85 7.98 12.20 7.60
CA ARG A 85 8.34 12.84 8.87
C ARG A 85 7.97 11.99 10.08
N THR A 86 6.84 11.31 10.05
CA THR A 86 6.28 10.61 11.22
C THR A 86 6.79 9.17 11.34
N MET A 87 7.18 8.53 10.23
CA MET A 87 7.67 7.15 10.24
C MET A 87 8.94 6.96 11.07
N PRO A 88 10.00 7.80 10.92
CA PRO A 88 11.19 7.66 11.76
C PRO A 88 10.88 7.88 13.25
N ILE A 89 10.00 8.84 13.56
CA ILE A 89 9.60 9.13 14.94
C ILE A 89 8.92 7.91 15.58
N LEU A 90 7.95 7.31 14.88
CA LEU A 90 7.25 6.13 15.39
C LEU A 90 8.19 4.93 15.53
N PHE A 91 9.11 4.78 14.58
CA PHE A 91 10.13 3.74 14.64
C PHE A 91 11.01 3.90 15.89
N ASP A 92 11.53 5.10 16.13
CA ASP A 92 12.40 5.39 17.28
C ASP A 92 11.67 5.19 18.61
N ILE A 93 10.39 5.59 18.71
CA ILE A 93 9.55 5.36 19.89
C ILE A 93 9.49 3.86 20.24
N TYR A 94 9.11 3.02 19.27
CA TYR A 94 8.99 1.59 19.56
C TYR A 94 10.34 0.89 19.73
N LEU A 95 11.39 1.39 19.08
CA LEU A 95 12.74 0.88 19.29
C LEU A 95 13.19 1.13 20.73
N ASN A 96 12.96 2.34 21.24
CA ASN A 96 13.21 2.69 22.64
C ASN A 96 12.33 1.86 23.59
N ASP A 97 11.04 1.68 23.28
CA ASP A 97 10.16 0.84 24.10
C ASP A 97 10.68 -0.60 24.22
N ILE A 98 11.22 -1.18 23.13
CA ILE A 98 11.85 -2.51 23.20
C ILE A 98 13.11 -2.47 24.07
N GLN A 99 13.98 -1.47 23.88
CA GLN A 99 15.25 -1.36 24.61
C GLN A 99 15.06 -1.15 26.12
N GLU A 100 14.05 -0.36 26.50
CA GLU A 100 13.67 -0.11 27.89
C GLU A 100 12.75 -1.21 28.45
N ASN A 101 12.37 -2.19 27.62
CA ASN A 101 11.44 -3.26 27.97
C ASN A 101 10.10 -2.70 28.52
N ASN A 102 9.59 -1.64 27.90
CA ASN A 102 8.33 -0.99 28.26
C ASN A 102 7.12 -1.87 27.88
N ARG A 103 6.74 -2.78 28.77
CA ARG A 103 5.62 -3.72 28.56
C ARG A 103 4.25 -3.07 28.44
N GLU A 104 4.13 -1.79 28.77
CA GLU A 104 2.90 -1.04 28.54
C GLU A 104 2.70 -0.63 27.08
N SER A 105 3.79 -0.61 26.29
CA SER A 105 3.77 -0.24 24.87
C SER A 105 2.99 -1.24 24.01
N LYS A 106 2.32 -0.71 22.98
CA LYS A 106 1.50 -1.52 22.08
C LYS A 106 2.34 -2.49 21.25
N ILE A 107 3.63 -2.23 21.01
CA ILE A 107 4.50 -3.19 20.32
C ILE A 107 4.61 -4.52 21.07
N PHE A 108 4.58 -4.49 22.41
CA PHE A 108 4.51 -5.72 23.20
C PHE A 108 3.11 -6.30 23.16
N LYS A 109 2.14 -5.55 23.67
CA LYS A 109 0.77 -6.01 23.89
C LYS A 109 0.08 -6.49 22.62
N HIS A 110 0.35 -5.89 21.47
CA HIS A 110 -0.37 -6.20 20.23
C HIS A 110 0.46 -7.04 19.26
N PHE A 111 1.77 -7.20 19.49
CA PHE A 111 2.64 -7.86 18.53
C PHE A 111 3.61 -8.85 19.18
N LEU A 112 4.61 -8.38 19.95
CA LEU A 112 5.69 -9.26 20.42
C LEU A 112 5.22 -10.34 21.40
N ASP A 113 4.24 -10.05 22.26
CA ASP A 113 3.72 -11.03 23.22
C ASP A 113 2.93 -12.17 22.54
N HIS A 114 2.59 -12.00 21.25
CA HIS A 114 1.93 -13.00 20.42
C HIS A 114 2.90 -13.75 19.48
N LYS A 115 4.21 -13.52 19.62
CA LYS A 115 5.23 -14.19 18.81
C LYS A 115 5.82 -15.39 19.54
N PHE A 116 6.19 -16.40 18.74
CA PHE A 116 6.92 -17.55 19.26
C PHE A 116 8.33 -17.14 19.73
N PRO A 117 8.90 -17.82 20.74
CA PRO A 117 10.23 -17.51 21.26
C PRO A 117 11.31 -17.41 20.17
N GLU A 118 11.25 -18.28 19.16
CA GLU A 118 12.20 -18.30 18.05
C GLU A 118 12.19 -16.99 17.26
N TYR A 119 11.03 -16.33 17.11
CA TYR A 119 10.96 -15.01 16.49
C TYR A 119 11.62 -13.95 17.39
N LEU A 120 11.41 -14.03 18.69
CA LEU A 120 11.99 -13.09 19.64
C LEU A 120 13.52 -13.23 19.73
N GLU A 121 14.07 -14.41 19.50
CA GLU A 121 15.51 -14.66 19.54
C GLU A 121 16.22 -14.35 18.22
N ASN A 122 15.57 -14.61 17.08
CA ASN A 122 16.20 -14.49 15.77
C ASN A 122 16.15 -13.09 15.14
N PHE A 123 15.27 -12.21 15.60
CA PHE A 123 15.12 -10.86 15.03
C PHE A 123 15.66 -9.78 15.96
N SER A 124 16.40 -8.83 15.37
CA SER A 124 16.87 -7.64 16.08
C SER A 124 15.69 -6.74 16.53
N PRO A 125 15.89 -5.87 17.54
CA PRO A 125 14.88 -4.87 17.91
C PRO A 125 14.38 -4.03 16.73
N ALA A 126 15.28 -3.61 15.84
CA ALA A 126 14.93 -2.83 14.66
C ALA A 126 14.02 -3.60 13.69
N GLU A 127 14.28 -4.88 13.46
CA GLU A 127 13.45 -5.73 12.60
C GLU A 127 12.07 -5.98 13.21
N LYS A 128 12.01 -6.17 14.53
CA LYS A 128 10.75 -6.30 15.28
C LYS A 128 9.88 -5.04 15.14
N VAL A 129 10.47 -3.85 15.24
CA VAL A 129 9.74 -2.59 15.01
C VAL A 129 9.27 -2.46 13.58
N ARG A 130 10.15 -2.74 12.59
CA ARG A 130 9.79 -2.72 11.16
C ARG A 130 8.57 -3.62 10.90
N ASP A 131 8.61 -4.85 11.39
CA ASP A 131 7.53 -5.81 11.17
C ASP A 131 6.25 -5.36 11.86
N PHE A 132 6.34 -4.84 13.09
CA PHE A 132 5.17 -4.30 13.78
C PHE A 132 4.52 -3.15 13.00
N ILE A 133 5.30 -2.16 12.56
CA ILE A 133 4.81 -1.04 11.74
C ILE A 133 4.18 -1.55 10.44
N ALA A 134 4.79 -2.55 9.78
CA ALA A 134 4.25 -3.14 8.55
C ALA A 134 2.90 -3.87 8.75
N THR A 135 2.58 -4.28 9.99
CA THR A 135 1.27 -4.85 10.32
C THR A 135 0.18 -3.81 10.60
N MET A 136 0.53 -2.53 10.70
CA MET A 136 -0.43 -1.47 11.02
C MET A 136 -1.33 -1.16 9.83
N THR A 137 -2.62 -0.96 10.12
CA THR A 137 -3.52 -0.30 9.17
C THR A 137 -3.28 1.21 9.20
N ASP A 138 -3.62 1.91 8.11
CA ASP A 138 -3.54 3.39 8.07
C ASP A 138 -4.28 4.04 9.24
N ARG A 139 -5.43 3.48 9.64
CA ARG A 139 -6.20 3.98 10.80
C ARG A 139 -5.39 3.84 12.09
N TYR A 140 -4.81 2.68 12.33
CA TYR A 140 -4.00 2.42 13.52
C TYR A 140 -2.77 3.31 13.56
N TYR A 141 -2.04 3.41 12.44
CA TYR A 141 -0.87 4.28 12.32
C TYR A 141 -1.23 5.75 12.64
N ASN A 142 -2.33 6.25 12.07
CA ASN A 142 -2.78 7.61 12.33
C ASN A 142 -3.21 7.84 13.79
N GLU A 143 -3.77 6.84 14.46
CA GLU A 143 -4.09 6.90 15.89
C GLU A 143 -2.82 6.96 16.75
N GLU A 144 -1.80 6.15 16.45
CA GLU A 144 -0.51 6.17 17.14
C GLU A 144 0.20 7.52 16.98
N ILE A 145 0.32 7.99 15.74
CA ILE A 145 0.94 9.29 15.46
C ILE A 145 0.24 10.42 16.22
N LYS A 146 -1.10 10.41 16.29
CA LYS A 146 -1.85 11.40 17.06
C LYS A 146 -1.56 11.29 18.57
N ALA A 147 -1.52 10.08 19.12
CA ALA A 147 -1.26 9.87 20.54
C ALA A 147 0.13 10.37 20.95
N TYR A 148 1.15 10.11 20.14
CA TYR A 148 2.54 10.49 20.45
C TYR A 148 2.91 11.92 20.05
N LEU A 149 2.29 12.50 19.01
CA LEU A 149 2.61 13.87 18.54
C LEU A 149 1.69 14.97 19.09
N LEU A 150 0.58 14.63 19.76
CA LEU A 150 -0.31 15.63 20.39
C LEU A 150 -0.24 15.61 21.94
N PRO A 151 0.92 15.57 22.61
CA PRO A 151 0.97 15.55 24.08
C PRO A 151 0.65 16.91 24.75
N TRP A 152 -0.10 17.82 24.10
CA TRP A 152 -0.68 19.00 24.76
C TRP A 152 -2.20 19.03 24.60
N ARG A 153 -2.84 18.16 25.39
CA ARG A 153 -4.13 18.44 26.03
C ARG A 153 -3.95 18.20 27.53
N GLY A 154 -3.22 19.12 28.16
CA GLY A 154 -3.31 19.36 29.60
C GLY A 154 -4.49 20.27 29.90
#